data_AF-A0A9D9I0X2-F1
#
_entry.id   AF-A0A9D9I0X2-F1
#
_cell.length_a   1.000
_cell.length_b   1.000
_cell.length_c   1.000
_cell.angle_alpha   90.00
_cell.angle_beta   90.00
_cell.angle_gamma   90.00
#
_symmetry.space_group_name_H-M   'P 1'
#
loop_
_entity.id
_entity.type
_entity.pdbx_description
1 polymer ?
#
loop_
_entity_poly.entity_id
_entity_poly.type
_entity_poly.pdbx_seq_one_letter_code
_entity_poly.pdbx_strand_id
1 'polypeptide(L)'
;LLNQKTIFSSFVEKTGWSQSRAVLLFGLIIVIVMIGILYWLFGTEVGAALRATGNNEDMIRALGVNIKWTKMLALMISNGLVGLSGGLVCQMNKFGDINSGTGSIVIGLAAIVIGEMLMRKFRSFGGKLASVIVGSAIYFVIRAIVLRLGLDPNDMKLLSAVLVAVALYIPVLVQKWKIKRAYMEGGE
;
A
#
# COMPACT_ATOMS: atom_id res chain seq x y z
N LEU A 1 17.54 -19.85 2.17
CA LEU A 1 16.17 -20.17 2.65
C LEU A 1 15.68 -21.53 2.18
N LEU A 2 16.35 -22.19 1.22
CA LEU A 2 16.14 -23.62 0.98
C LEU A 2 16.56 -24.41 2.23
N ASN A 3 15.65 -25.25 2.73
CA ASN A 3 15.82 -26.17 3.88
C ASN A 3 15.74 -25.59 5.31
N GLN A 4 15.11 -24.41 5.52
CA GLN A 4 14.85 -23.88 6.86
C GLN A 4 13.35 -23.76 7.16
N LYS A 5 12.96 -24.04 8.42
CA LYS A 5 11.57 -23.84 8.89
C LYS A 5 11.24 -22.35 8.79
N THR A 6 10.27 -22.02 7.94
CA THR A 6 9.72 -20.66 7.84
C THR A 6 8.76 -20.42 9.00
N ILE A 7 8.56 -19.15 9.39
CA ILE A 7 7.56 -18.79 10.40
C ILE A 7 6.18 -19.34 10.00
N PHE A 8 5.89 -19.35 8.69
CA PHE A 8 4.71 -19.95 8.11
C PHE A 8 4.66 -21.48 8.24
N SER A 9 5.76 -22.22 8.05
CA SER A 9 5.76 -23.67 8.25
C SER A 9 5.62 -24.06 9.72
N SER A 10 6.25 -23.32 10.64
CA SER A 10 6.09 -23.55 12.09
C SER A 10 4.66 -23.24 12.57
N PHE A 11 3.99 -22.26 11.95
CA PHE A 11 2.59 -21.95 12.22
C PHE A 11 1.64 -23.02 11.63
N VAL A 12 1.92 -23.52 10.43
CA VAL A 12 1.20 -24.64 9.79
C VAL A 12 1.33 -25.94 10.60
N GLU A 13 2.54 -26.23 11.10
CA GLU A 13 2.82 -27.43 11.92
C GLU A 13 2.07 -27.42 13.26
N LYS A 14 1.79 -26.23 13.83
CA LYS A 14 1.01 -26.07 15.07
C LYS A 14 -0.51 -25.99 14.87
N THR A 15 -0.99 -25.61 13.68
CA THR A 15 -2.43 -25.39 13.43
C THR A 15 -3.07 -26.45 12.53
N GLY A 16 -2.29 -27.24 11.80
CA GLY A 16 -2.81 -28.30 10.91
C GLY A 16 -3.51 -27.79 9.65
N TRP A 17 -3.35 -26.50 9.30
CA TRP A 17 -4.05 -25.86 8.19
C TRP A 17 -3.23 -25.86 6.90
N SER A 18 -3.90 -25.89 5.73
CA SER A 18 -3.24 -25.77 4.42
C SER A 18 -2.34 -24.52 4.36
N GLN A 19 -1.16 -24.61 3.75
CA GLN A 19 -0.19 -23.51 3.69
C GLN A 19 -0.81 -22.17 3.24
N SER A 20 -1.69 -22.17 2.24
CA SER A 20 -2.33 -20.96 1.73
C SER A 20 -3.20 -20.24 2.77
N ARG A 21 -3.95 -20.99 3.60
CA ARG A 21 -4.81 -20.42 4.65
C ARG A 21 -3.98 -19.86 5.80
N ALA A 22 -2.91 -20.56 6.18
CA ALA A 22 -2.00 -20.10 7.23
C ALA A 22 -1.26 -18.81 6.84
N VAL A 23 -0.79 -18.70 5.59
CA VAL A 23 -0.14 -17.49 5.07
C VAL A 23 -1.12 -16.31 5.05
N LEU A 24 -2.36 -16.53 4.58
CA LEU A 24 -3.39 -15.50 4.55
C LEU A 24 -3.74 -14.99 5.95
N LEU A 25 -3.99 -15.88 6.91
CA LEU A 25 -4.33 -15.47 8.27
C LEU A 25 -3.17 -14.77 8.98
N PHE A 26 -1.97 -15.32 8.92
CA PHE A 26 -0.81 -14.73 9.58
C PHE A 26 -0.47 -13.36 8.97
N GLY A 27 -0.52 -13.25 7.64
CA GLY A 27 -0.37 -11.97 6.95
C GLY A 27 -1.45 -10.96 7.35
N LEU A 28 -2.71 -11.40 7.43
CA LEU A 28 -3.82 -10.53 7.84
C LEU A 28 -3.66 -10.02 9.28
N ILE A 29 -3.25 -10.89 10.21
CA ILE A 29 -3.00 -10.51 11.61
C ILE A 29 -1.90 -9.45 11.68
N ILE A 30 -0.77 -9.66 10.99
CA ILE A 30 0.33 -8.68 10.95
C ILE A 30 -0.15 -7.34 10.39
N VAL A 31 -0.91 -7.36 9.30
CA VAL A 31 -1.44 -6.14 8.67
C VAL A 31 -2.36 -5.38 9.63
N ILE A 32 -3.28 -6.07 10.31
CA ILE A 32 -4.20 -5.45 11.28
C ILE A 32 -3.42 -4.85 12.46
N VAL A 33 -2.45 -5.59 13.00
CA VAL A 33 -1.58 -5.10 14.09
C VAL A 33 -0.79 -3.87 13.66
N MET A 34 -0.22 -3.88 12.45
CA MET A 34 0.50 -2.72 11.90
C MET A 34 -0.40 -1.52 11.69
N ILE A 35 -1.62 -1.72 11.16
CA ILE A 35 -2.60 -0.63 11.02
C ILE A 35 -2.96 -0.05 12.40
N GLY A 36 -3.17 -0.90 13.40
CA GLY A 36 -3.46 -0.47 14.77
C GLY A 36 -2.32 0.36 15.38
N ILE A 37 -1.08 -0.10 15.23
CA ILE A 37 0.11 0.61 15.71
C ILE A 37 0.26 1.96 14.98
N LEU A 38 0.07 1.99 13.67
CA LEU A 38 0.14 3.23 12.90
C LEU A 38 -0.97 4.19 13.31
N TYR A 39 -2.20 3.72 13.44
CA TYR A 39 -3.32 4.54 13.87
C TYR A 39 -3.06 5.17 15.25
N TRP A 40 -2.55 4.38 16.19
CA TRP A 40 -2.16 4.86 17.52
C TRP A 40 -1.02 5.88 17.44
N LEU A 41 0.07 5.55 16.73
CA LEU A 41 1.24 6.42 16.60
C LEU A 41 0.89 7.78 15.99
N PHE A 42 0.09 7.80 14.92
CA PHE A 42 -0.33 9.03 14.27
C PHE A 42 -1.37 9.84 15.08
N GLY A 43 -1.97 9.22 16.11
CA GLY A 43 -2.81 9.89 17.11
C GLY A 43 -2.02 10.57 18.24
N THR A 44 -0.75 10.24 18.43
CA THR A 44 0.12 10.87 19.45
C THR A 44 0.61 12.25 19.01
N GLU A 45 1.13 13.04 19.96
CA GLU A 45 1.76 14.35 19.70
C GLU A 45 2.92 14.24 18.69
N VAL A 46 3.72 13.19 18.81
CA VAL A 46 4.83 12.89 17.88
C VAL A 46 4.28 12.66 16.47
N GLY A 47 3.18 11.92 16.35
CA GLY A 47 2.51 11.65 15.07
C GLY A 47 1.84 12.89 14.45
N ALA A 48 1.31 13.80 15.27
CA ALA A 48 0.79 15.08 14.79
C ALA A 48 1.90 15.99 14.27
N ALA A 49 3.02 16.08 15.00
CA ALA A 49 4.21 16.81 14.56
C ALA A 49 4.79 16.22 13.27
N LEU A 50 4.77 14.89 13.12
CA LEU A 50 5.19 14.18 11.90
C LEU A 50 4.35 14.58 10.69
N ARG A 51 3.02 14.60 10.84
CA ARG A 51 2.08 15.01 9.78
C ARG A 51 2.23 16.49 9.43
N ALA A 52 2.38 17.34 10.44
CA ALA A 52 2.58 18.77 10.21
C ALA A 52 3.91 19.06 9.52
N THR A 53 4.98 18.33 9.86
CA THR A 53 6.29 18.42 9.19
C THR A 53 6.19 18.05 7.71
N GLY A 54 5.36 17.05 7.37
CA GLY A 54 5.11 16.66 5.97
C GLY A 54 4.29 17.69 5.17
N ASN A 55 3.46 18.49 5.83
CA ASN A 55 2.64 19.52 5.18
C ASN A 55 3.38 20.85 5.04
N ASN A 56 4.09 21.28 6.08
CA ASN A 56 4.86 22.51 6.07
C ASN A 56 6.00 22.45 7.11
N GLU A 57 7.23 22.34 6.61
CA GLU A 57 8.43 22.29 7.44
C GLU A 57 8.71 23.62 8.15
N ASP A 58 8.51 24.76 7.47
CA ASP A 58 8.80 26.08 8.02
C ASP A 58 7.89 26.42 9.20
N MET A 59 6.63 25.98 9.15
CA MET A 59 5.68 26.13 10.26
C MET A 59 6.13 25.39 11.51
N ILE A 60 6.55 24.12 11.37
CA ILE A 60 6.99 23.30 12.51
C ILE A 60 8.32 23.80 13.08
N ARG A 61 9.19 24.38 12.23
CA ARG A 61 10.40 25.07 12.68
C ARG A 61 10.07 26.27 13.56
N ALA A 62 9.09 27.07 13.16
CA ALA A 62 8.66 28.25 13.91
C ALA A 62 7.99 27.88 15.24
N LEU A 63 7.37 26.70 15.32
CA LEU A 63 6.79 26.14 16.56
C LEU A 63 7.83 25.53 17.51
N GLY A 64 9.14 25.64 17.20
CA GLY A 64 10.23 25.20 18.08
C GLY A 64 10.50 23.70 18.07
N VAL A 65 9.88 22.94 17.16
CA VAL A 65 10.07 21.48 17.05
C VAL A 65 11.29 21.17 16.18
N ASN A 66 12.10 20.20 16.60
CA ASN A 66 13.28 19.79 15.84
C ASN A 66 12.90 18.90 14.66
N ILE A 67 12.83 19.50 13.47
CA ILE A 67 12.51 18.82 12.22
C ILE A 67 13.47 17.68 11.88
N LYS A 68 14.75 17.79 12.22
CA LYS A 68 15.74 16.74 11.92
C LYS A 68 15.37 15.44 12.64
N TRP A 69 14.99 15.53 13.92
CA TRP A 69 14.51 14.38 14.68
C TRP A 69 13.20 13.82 14.10
N THR A 70 12.24 14.69 13.76
CA THR A 70 10.96 14.25 13.18
C THR A 70 11.14 13.55 11.82
N LYS A 71 12.00 14.09 10.93
CA LYS A 71 12.34 13.47 9.64
C LYS A 71 13.08 12.15 9.81
N MET A 72 14.04 12.08 10.73
CA MET A 72 14.76 10.84 11.01
C MET A 72 13.80 9.76 11.52
N LEU A 73 12.92 10.10 12.45
CA LEU A 73 11.91 9.18 12.97
C LEU A 73 10.95 8.71 11.86
N ALA A 74 10.53 9.61 10.97
CA ALA A 74 9.73 9.27 9.80
C ALA A 74 10.44 8.25 8.87
N LEU A 75 11.71 8.51 8.56
CA LEU A 75 12.53 7.65 7.71
C LEU A 75 12.77 6.28 8.34
N MET A 76 13.04 6.23 9.65
CA MET A 76 13.24 4.98 10.38
C MET A 76 11.99 4.11 10.35
N ILE A 77 10.80 4.69 10.58
CA ILE A 77 9.53 3.96 10.52
C ILE A 77 9.26 3.47 9.08
N SER A 78 9.43 4.34 8.09
CA SER A 78 9.20 3.98 6.68
C SER A 78 10.10 2.83 6.25
N ASN A 79 11.40 2.94 6.49
CA ASN A 79 12.37 1.90 6.14
C ASN A 79 12.15 0.61 6.95
N GLY A 80 11.75 0.72 8.22
CA GLY A 80 11.40 -0.42 9.06
C GLY A 80 10.21 -1.20 8.51
N LEU A 81 9.15 -0.52 8.09
CA LEU A 81 7.97 -1.14 7.48
C LEU A 81 8.29 -1.78 6.11
N VAL A 82 9.09 -1.11 5.28
CA VAL A 82 9.54 -1.65 3.98
C VAL A 82 10.39 -2.89 4.19
N GLY A 83 11.33 -2.88 5.14
CA GLY A 83 12.17 -4.03 5.47
C GLY A 83 11.36 -5.20 6.02
N LEU A 84 10.41 -4.95 6.92
CA LEU A 84 9.50 -5.97 7.45
C LEU A 84 8.65 -6.60 6.35
N SER A 85 8.09 -5.79 5.44
CA SER A 85 7.32 -6.27 4.30
C SER A 85 8.18 -7.12 3.35
N GLY A 86 9.38 -6.66 3.01
CA GLY A 86 10.32 -7.39 2.16
C GLY A 86 10.74 -8.73 2.78
N GLY A 87 11.01 -8.76 4.10
CA GLY A 87 11.32 -9.97 4.83
C GLY A 87 10.19 -11.01 4.80
N LEU A 88 8.94 -10.57 4.94
CA LEU A 88 7.77 -11.44 4.84
C LEU A 88 7.60 -12.03 3.42
N VAL A 89 7.81 -11.21 2.39
CA VAL A 89 7.74 -11.65 0.98
C VAL A 89 8.84 -12.68 0.68
N CYS A 90 10.08 -12.45 1.12
CA CYS A 90 11.18 -13.40 0.98
C CYS A 90 10.90 -14.73 1.70
N GLN A 91 10.23 -14.69 2.86
CA GLN A 91 9.81 -15.91 3.56
C GLN A 91 8.71 -16.67 2.79
N MET A 92 7.79 -15.95 2.14
CA MET A 92 6.74 -16.56 1.31
C MET A 92 7.32 -17.19 0.04
N ASN A 93 8.24 -16.50 -0.62
CA ASN A 93 8.83 -16.96 -1.88
C ASN A 93 10.00 -17.93 -1.68
N LYS A 94 10.56 -18.05 -0.46
CA LYS A 94 11.74 -18.90 -0.11
C LYS A 94 13.03 -18.57 -0.87
N PHE A 95 13.03 -17.55 -1.73
CA PHE A 95 14.18 -16.96 -2.40
C PHE A 95 14.04 -15.43 -2.42
N GLY A 96 15.16 -14.73 -2.54
CA GLY A 96 15.20 -13.27 -2.69
C GLY A 96 15.87 -12.92 -4.01
N ASP A 97 15.15 -12.22 -4.88
CA ASP A 97 15.68 -11.64 -6.12
C ASP A 97 15.54 -10.11 -6.05
N ILE A 98 16.59 -9.39 -6.47
CA ILE A 98 16.65 -7.93 -6.54
C ILE A 98 15.51 -7.40 -7.44
N ASN A 99 15.17 -8.14 -8.50
CA ASN A 99 14.09 -7.77 -9.42
C ASN A 99 12.70 -7.74 -8.77
N SER A 100 12.51 -8.47 -7.67
CA SER A 100 11.25 -8.49 -6.93
C SER A 100 11.00 -7.18 -6.19
N GLY A 101 12.06 -6.46 -5.80
CA GLY A 101 11.96 -5.18 -5.10
C GLY A 101 11.41 -4.07 -5.99
N THR A 102 11.97 -3.92 -7.20
CA THR A 102 11.53 -2.89 -8.16
C THR A 102 10.08 -3.08 -8.56
N GLY A 103 9.64 -4.33 -8.80
CA GLY A 103 8.23 -4.62 -9.11
C GLY A 103 7.28 -4.28 -7.95
N SER A 104 7.68 -4.61 -6.72
CA SER A 104 6.88 -4.35 -5.52
C SER A 104 6.68 -2.85 -5.24
N ILE A 105 7.68 -2.01 -5.51
CA ILE A 105 7.57 -0.55 -5.36
C ILE A 105 6.54 0.02 -6.33
N VAL A 106 6.58 -0.40 -7.60
CA VAL A 106 5.62 0.05 -8.63
C VAL A 106 4.19 -0.37 -8.29
N ILE A 107 4.02 -1.63 -7.86
CA ILE A 107 2.73 -2.16 -7.39
C ILE A 107 2.21 -1.33 -6.22
N GLY A 108 3.06 -1.02 -5.24
CA GLY A 108 2.71 -0.24 -4.06
C GLY A 108 2.27 1.19 -4.40
N LEU A 109 3.04 1.89 -5.25
CA LEU A 109 2.70 3.24 -5.69
C LEU A 109 1.37 3.26 -6.47
N ALA A 110 1.15 2.30 -7.37
CA ALA A 110 -0.10 2.18 -8.11
C ALA A 110 -1.31 1.96 -7.18
N ALA A 111 -1.19 1.07 -6.20
CA ALA A 111 -2.24 0.81 -5.22
C ALA A 111 -2.60 2.05 -4.38
N ILE A 112 -1.59 2.83 -3.94
CA ILE A 112 -1.79 4.07 -3.17
C ILE A 112 -2.55 5.11 -4.01
N VAL A 113 -2.13 5.32 -5.27
CA VAL A 113 -2.77 6.28 -6.18
C VAL A 113 -4.23 5.88 -6.46
N ILE A 114 -4.50 4.59 -6.72
CA ILE A 114 -5.86 4.07 -6.93
C ILE A 114 -6.73 4.33 -5.68
N GLY A 115 -6.21 4.02 -4.50
CA GLY A 115 -6.91 4.23 -3.24
C GLY A 115 -7.28 5.70 -3.00
N GLU A 116 -6.32 6.61 -3.21
CA GLU A 116 -6.52 8.05 -3.02
C GLU A 116 -7.56 8.64 -3.99
N MET A 117 -7.57 8.19 -5.24
CA MET A 117 -8.54 8.65 -6.25
C MET A 117 -9.98 8.24 -5.93
N LEU A 118 -10.18 7.07 -5.32
CA LEU A 118 -11.51 6.55 -4.99
C LEU A 118 -12.12 7.24 -3.75
N MET A 119 -11.29 7.56 -2.76
CA MET A 119 -11.70 8.05 -1.44
C MET A 119 -11.36 9.52 -1.19
N ARG A 120 -11.32 10.35 -2.24
CA ARG A 120 -10.98 11.79 -2.18
C ARG A 120 -11.80 12.61 -1.16
N LYS A 121 -12.99 12.13 -0.77
CA LYS A 121 -13.90 12.84 0.14
C LYS A 121 -13.55 12.67 1.63
N PHE A 122 -12.81 11.64 2.01
CA PHE A 122 -12.45 11.38 3.41
C PHE A 122 -11.16 12.10 3.80
N ARG A 123 -11.28 13.24 4.50
CA ARG A 123 -10.11 13.96 5.04
C ARG A 123 -9.54 13.37 6.33
N SER A 124 -10.28 12.48 7.00
CA SER A 124 -9.83 11.80 8.22
C SER A 124 -8.62 10.90 7.93
N PHE A 125 -7.66 10.88 8.85
CA PHE A 125 -6.47 10.02 8.77
C PHE A 125 -6.84 8.54 8.67
N GLY A 126 -7.86 8.10 9.43
CA GLY A 126 -8.39 6.73 9.31
C GLY A 126 -8.98 6.44 7.92
N GLY A 127 -9.59 7.45 7.29
CA GLY A 127 -10.07 7.37 5.92
C GLY A 127 -8.95 7.19 4.89
N LYS A 128 -7.79 7.83 5.10
CA LYS A 128 -6.59 7.67 4.25
C LYS A 128 -5.95 6.30 4.40
N LEU A 129 -5.93 5.72 5.61
CA LEU A 129 -5.48 4.33 5.81
C LEU A 129 -6.42 3.34 5.12
N ALA A 130 -7.73 3.50 5.32
CA ALA A 130 -8.74 2.67 4.68
C ALA A 130 -8.67 2.75 3.15
N SER A 131 -8.42 3.95 2.59
CA SER A 131 -8.31 4.12 1.14
C SER A 131 -7.16 3.34 0.53
N VAL A 132 -6.01 3.28 1.21
CA VAL A 132 -4.85 2.51 0.73
C VAL A 132 -5.14 1.00 0.75
N ILE A 133 -5.82 0.51 1.79
CA ILE A 133 -6.23 -0.91 1.89
C ILE A 133 -7.18 -1.27 0.75
N VAL A 134 -8.19 -0.42 0.51
CA VAL A 134 -9.16 -0.61 -0.58
C VAL A 134 -8.47 -0.51 -1.95
N GLY A 135 -7.56 0.45 -2.13
CA GLY A 135 -6.78 0.61 -3.36
C GLY A 135 -5.93 -0.61 -3.69
N SER A 136 -5.28 -1.21 -2.68
CA SER A 136 -4.54 -2.46 -2.83
C SER A 136 -5.44 -3.62 -3.24
N ALA A 137 -6.60 -3.80 -2.59
CA ALA A 137 -7.54 -4.86 -2.96
C ALA A 137 -8.03 -4.71 -4.42
N ILE A 138 -8.38 -3.49 -4.84
CA ILE A 138 -8.83 -3.20 -6.21
C ILE A 138 -7.71 -3.50 -7.22
N TYR A 139 -6.46 -3.10 -6.93
CA TYR A 139 -5.31 -3.40 -7.77
C TYR A 139 -5.16 -4.90 -8.04
N PHE A 140 -5.27 -5.74 -6.99
CA PHE A 140 -5.15 -7.19 -7.13
C PHE A 140 -6.34 -7.83 -7.86
N VAL A 141 -7.56 -7.29 -7.71
CA VAL A 141 -8.73 -7.73 -8.49
C VAL A 141 -8.53 -7.44 -9.97
N ILE A 142 -8.08 -6.23 -10.32
CA ILE A 142 -7.74 -5.86 -11.70
C ILE A 142 -6.70 -6.83 -12.25
N ARG A 143 -5.61 -7.05 -11.51
CA ARG A 143 -4.55 -8.01 -11.90
C ARG A 143 -5.10 -9.42 -12.13
N ALA A 144 -6.03 -9.89 -11.31
CA ALA A 144 -6.62 -11.22 -11.43
C ALA A 144 -7.53 -11.37 -12.65
N ILE A 145 -8.35 -10.36 -12.96
CA ILE A 145 -9.21 -10.34 -14.16
C ILE A 145 -8.36 -10.46 -15.43
N VAL A 146 -7.22 -9.79 -15.42
CA VAL A 146 -6.31 -9.69 -16.56
C VAL A 146 -5.61 -11.01 -16.84
N LEU A 147 -5.20 -11.69 -15.78
CA LEU A 147 -4.65 -13.03 -15.89
C LEU A 147 -5.66 -14.02 -16.48
N ARG A 148 -6.96 -13.82 -16.23
CA ARG A 148 -8.03 -14.66 -16.80
C ARG A 148 -8.33 -14.36 -18.28
N LEU A 149 -7.97 -13.19 -18.79
CA LEU A 149 -8.15 -12.81 -20.19
C LEU A 149 -7.07 -13.39 -21.13
N GLY A 150 -6.22 -14.30 -20.63
CA GLY A 150 -5.34 -15.13 -21.47
C GLY A 150 -4.05 -14.46 -21.94
N LEU A 151 -3.62 -13.37 -21.29
CA LEU A 151 -2.34 -12.73 -21.57
C LEU A 151 -1.23 -13.41 -20.76
N ASP A 152 -0.15 -13.81 -21.44
CA ASP A 152 0.94 -14.58 -20.84
C ASP A 152 1.67 -13.82 -19.71
N PRO A 153 1.83 -14.44 -18.53
CA PRO A 153 2.48 -13.85 -17.37
C PRO A 153 4.02 -13.82 -17.45
N ASN A 154 4.64 -14.06 -18.61
CA ASN A 154 6.11 -14.10 -18.73
C ASN A 154 6.73 -12.79 -19.27
N ASP A 155 5.97 -11.97 -20.02
CA ASP A 155 6.35 -10.60 -20.43
C ASP A 155 5.96 -9.54 -19.36
N MET A 156 6.08 -9.94 -18.10
CA MET A 156 5.16 -9.56 -17.01
C MET A 156 5.26 -8.12 -16.48
N LYS A 157 6.31 -7.37 -16.81
CA LYS A 157 6.45 -5.97 -16.36
C LYS A 157 5.76 -5.00 -17.31
N LEU A 158 5.82 -5.25 -18.61
CA LEU A 158 5.34 -4.32 -19.63
C LEU A 158 3.81 -4.40 -19.77
N LEU A 159 3.28 -5.62 -19.82
CA LEU A 159 1.83 -5.87 -19.84
C LEU A 159 1.17 -5.44 -18.53
N SER A 160 1.77 -5.72 -17.36
CA SER A 160 1.24 -5.24 -16.09
C SER A 160 1.26 -3.71 -16.00
N ALA A 161 2.30 -3.04 -16.52
CA ALA A 161 2.39 -1.58 -16.51
C ALA A 161 1.37 -0.91 -17.44
N VAL A 162 1.26 -1.36 -18.71
CA VAL A 162 0.28 -0.85 -19.67
C VAL A 162 -1.13 -1.06 -19.16
N LEU A 163 -1.39 -2.18 -18.51
CA LEU A 163 -2.72 -2.54 -18.10
C LEU A 163 -3.14 -1.87 -16.79
N VAL A 164 -2.21 -1.72 -15.84
CA VAL A 164 -2.42 -0.82 -14.69
C VAL A 164 -2.66 0.60 -15.19
N ALA A 165 -1.94 1.06 -16.22
CA ALA A 165 -2.17 2.37 -16.82
C ALA A 165 -3.58 2.50 -17.44
N VAL A 166 -4.07 1.51 -18.17
CA VAL A 166 -5.44 1.51 -18.73
C VAL A 166 -6.49 1.44 -17.61
N ALA A 167 -6.29 0.58 -16.61
CA ALA A 167 -7.20 0.44 -15.48
C ALA A 167 -7.20 1.68 -14.55
N LEU A 168 -6.13 2.46 -14.52
CA LEU A 168 -6.08 3.78 -13.89
C LEU A 168 -6.71 4.86 -14.77
N TYR A 169 -6.58 4.77 -16.08
CA TYR A 169 -7.14 5.75 -17.00
C TYR A 169 -8.66 5.73 -16.99
N ILE A 170 -9.29 4.56 -16.88
CA ILE A 170 -10.75 4.40 -16.81
C ILE A 170 -11.40 5.19 -15.66
N PRO A 171 -11.00 5.05 -14.37
CA PRO A 171 -11.59 5.82 -13.28
C PRO A 171 -11.28 7.32 -13.38
N VAL A 172 -10.11 7.71 -13.90
CA VAL A 172 -9.77 9.12 -14.16
C VAL A 172 -10.65 9.72 -15.25
N LEU A 173 -10.92 8.96 -16.32
CA LEU A 173 -11.78 9.40 -17.42
C LEU A 173 -13.23 9.56 -16.96
N VAL A 174 -13.74 8.62 -16.16
CA VAL A 174 -15.08 8.71 -15.55
C VAL A 174 -15.19 9.93 -14.62
N GLN A 175 -14.16 10.24 -13.83
CA GLN A 175 -14.14 11.47 -13.03
C GLN A 175 -14.13 12.73 -13.90
N LYS A 176 -13.30 12.77 -14.95
CA LYS A 176 -13.30 13.90 -15.91
C LYS A 176 -14.65 14.09 -16.58
N TRP A 177 -15.33 13.00 -16.94
CA TRP A 177 -16.66 13.06 -17.56
C TRP A 177 -17.73 13.56 -16.59
N LYS A 178 -17.70 13.12 -15.33
CA LYS A 178 -18.59 13.65 -14.28
C LYS A 178 -18.38 15.14 -14.02
N ILE A 179 -17.13 15.60 -13.95
CA ILE A 179 -16.81 17.03 -13.79
C ILE A 179 -17.31 17.81 -15.01
N LYS A 180 -17.07 17.32 -16.23
CA LYS A 180 -17.52 17.98 -17.47
C LYS A 180 -19.05 18.07 -17.54
N ARG A 181 -19.78 17.03 -17.10
CA ARG A 181 -21.26 17.08 -17.00
C ARG A 181 -21.74 18.10 -15.97
N ALA A 182 -21.09 18.17 -14.81
CA ALA A 182 -21.44 19.15 -13.77
C ALA A 182 -21.27 20.61 -14.23
N TYR A 183 -20.33 20.90 -15.14
CA TYR A 183 -20.21 22.23 -15.76
C TYR A 183 -21.27 22.51 -16.84
N MET A 184 -21.84 21.47 -17.45
CA MET A 184 -22.89 21.62 -18.47
C MET A 184 -24.28 21.81 -17.85
N GLU A 185 -24.50 21.33 -16.61
CA GLU A 185 -25.77 21.47 -15.86
C GLU A 185 -25.82 22.74 -14.98
N GLY A 186 -24.72 23.48 -14.83
CA GLY A 186 -24.67 24.74 -14.07
C GLY A 186 -24.78 26.01 -14.94
N GLY A 187 -25.24 25.85 -16.18
CA GLY A 187 -25.34 26.91 -17.20
C GLY A 187 -26.77 27.18 -17.66
N GLU A 188 -27.77 26.97 -16.79
CA GLU A 188 -29.15 27.42 -16.95
C GLU A 188 -29.61 28.18 -15.71
#